data_AF-A0A087Y4Y4-F1
#
_entry.id   AF-A0A087Y4Y4-F1
#
_cell.length_a   1.000
_cell.length_b   1.000
_cell.length_c   1.000
_cell.angle_alpha   90.00
_cell.angle_beta   90.00
_cell.angle_gamma   90.00
#
_symmetry.space_group_name_H-M   'P 1'
#
loop_
_entity.id
_entity.type
_entity.pdbx_description
1 polymer ?
#
loop_
_entity_poly.entity_id
_entity_poly.type
_entity_poly.pdbx_seq_one_letter_code
_entity_poly.pdbx_strand_id
1 'polypeptide(L)'
;MSSKSHPPLMKKHSQTDLISRLKSRKILGVGGEDDDGEVHRSKISQMLGNELKFAVREPIGLRVWILISAVGFTLMAITALVFPNQLYELVFEEELSTTSISVRLYGAALLSLALIMWNGLYTAEKVIIQWTLLSEACYFAVQFLVTCVTLIEIGILPNAAMLLLLSRVLFFVVTVAYYYHLGRKPKKI
;
A
#
# COMPACT_ATOMS: atom_id res chain seq x y z
N MET A 1 48.71 -40.92 47.65
CA MET A 1 47.93 -40.42 46.50
C MET A 1 47.52 -38.99 46.81
N SER A 2 48.22 -37.99 46.24
CA SER A 2 47.92 -36.57 46.48
C SER A 2 46.89 -36.11 45.45
N SER A 3 45.67 -35.84 45.90
CA SER A 3 44.58 -35.30 45.08
C SER A 3 44.93 -33.89 44.66
N LYS A 4 45.12 -33.66 43.35
CA LYS A 4 45.24 -32.32 42.79
C LYS A 4 43.94 -31.56 43.06
N SER A 5 44.00 -30.54 43.90
CA SER A 5 42.88 -29.63 44.15
C SER A 5 42.52 -28.91 42.85
N HIS A 6 41.27 -29.05 42.40
CA HIS A 6 40.75 -28.23 41.31
C HIS A 6 40.76 -26.76 41.75
N PRO A 7 41.23 -25.82 40.91
CA PRO A 7 41.19 -24.41 41.25
C PRO A 7 39.73 -23.99 41.46
N PRO A 8 39.43 -23.17 42.47
CA PRO A 8 38.07 -22.75 42.76
C PRO A 8 37.51 -22.01 41.54
N LEU A 9 36.30 -22.38 41.12
CA LEU A 9 35.54 -21.63 40.12
C LEU A 9 35.27 -20.23 40.66
N MET A 10 36.18 -19.29 40.40
CA MET A 10 35.93 -17.89 40.68
C MET A 10 34.68 -17.48 39.91
N LYS A 11 33.61 -17.12 40.62
CA LYS A 11 32.46 -16.44 40.03
C LYS A 11 32.99 -15.17 39.38
N LYS A 12 33.19 -15.19 38.06
CA LYS A 12 33.51 -13.99 37.29
C LYS A 12 32.36 -13.01 37.50
N HIS A 13 32.58 -12.02 38.35
CA HIS A 13 31.64 -10.93 38.53
C HIS A 13 31.77 -10.05 37.28
N SER A 14 30.93 -10.32 36.27
CA SER A 14 30.85 -9.51 35.04
C SER A 14 30.60 -8.02 35.33
N GLN A 15 30.13 -7.70 36.53
CA GLN A 15 29.89 -6.35 37.00
C GLN A 15 31.18 -5.55 37.30
N THR A 16 32.28 -6.19 37.70
CA THR A 16 33.55 -5.51 38.02
C THR A 16 34.54 -5.51 36.86
N ASP A 17 34.29 -6.33 35.84
CA ASP A 17 35.13 -6.39 34.64
C ASP A 17 34.87 -5.17 33.75
N LEU A 18 35.89 -4.31 33.62
CA LEU A 18 35.86 -3.09 32.81
C LEU A 18 35.46 -3.38 31.36
N ILE A 19 35.90 -4.53 30.82
CA ILE A 19 35.61 -4.92 29.44
C ILE A 19 34.13 -5.29 29.29
N SER A 20 33.55 -5.96 30.29
CA SER A 20 32.11 -6.28 30.31
C SER A 20 31.25 -5.02 30.44
N ARG A 21 31.68 -4.06 31.27
CA ARG A 21 31.01 -2.75 31.39
C ARG A 21 31.06 -1.94 30.09
N LEU A 22 32.21 -1.91 29.42
CA LEU A 22 32.38 -1.21 28.15
C LEU A 22 31.53 -1.85 27.04
N LYS A 23 31.45 -3.18 27.01
CA LYS A 23 30.58 -3.92 26.08
C LYS A 23 29.10 -3.62 26.35
N SER A 24 28.67 -3.61 27.62
CA SER A 24 27.29 -3.25 28.00
C SER A 24 26.95 -1.81 27.67
N ARG A 25 27.86 -0.85 27.90
CA ARG A 25 27.68 0.56 27.49
C ARG A 25 27.53 0.72 25.98
N LYS A 26 28.35 0.02 25.18
CA LYS A 26 28.27 0.03 23.72
C LYS A 26 27.02 -0.67 23.18
N ILE A 27 26.54 -1.71 23.87
CA ILE A 27 25.28 -2.39 23.54
C ILE A 27 24.09 -1.47 23.84
N LEU A 28 24.13 -0.74 24.96
CA LEU A 28 23.07 0.15 25.42
C LEU A 28 23.14 1.57 24.81
N GLY A 29 24.24 1.94 24.14
CA GLY A 29 24.41 3.27 23.54
C GLY A 29 24.61 4.38 24.56
N VAL A 30 25.19 4.06 25.73
CA VAL A 30 25.37 5.01 26.83
C VAL A 30 26.85 5.39 26.95
N GLY A 31 27.16 6.67 26.71
CA GLY A 31 28.46 7.28 27.05
C GLY A 31 29.56 7.19 25.98
N GLY A 32 29.20 7.21 24.70
CA GLY A 32 30.13 7.46 23.60
C GLY A 32 29.59 8.61 22.77
N GLU A 33 30.13 9.79 22.99
CA GLU A 33 30.01 10.92 22.07
C GLU A 33 31.23 10.78 21.15
N ASP A 34 31.03 10.56 19.85
CA ASP A 34 32.13 10.73 18.90
C ASP A 34 32.46 12.23 18.84
N ASP A 35 33.69 12.58 18.42
CA ASP A 35 34.15 13.96 18.24
C ASP A 35 33.24 14.81 17.31
N ASP A 36 32.29 14.18 16.60
CA ASP A 36 31.29 14.81 15.73
C ASP A 36 29.95 15.15 16.45
N GLY A 37 29.81 14.88 17.75
CA GLY A 37 28.61 15.25 18.54
C GLY A 37 27.35 14.39 18.29
N GLU A 38 27.46 13.29 17.53
CA GLU A 38 26.36 12.35 17.35
C GLU A 38 26.38 11.24 18.43
N VAL A 39 25.27 11.09 19.16
CA VAL A 39 25.11 10.10 20.23
C VAL A 39 25.25 8.68 19.67
N HIS A 40 26.18 7.87 20.19
CA HIS A 40 26.33 6.45 19.80
C HIS A 40 25.02 5.69 19.97
N ARG A 41 24.42 5.29 18.85
CA ARG A 41 23.22 4.46 18.87
C ARG A 41 23.55 3.10 19.47
N SER A 42 22.71 2.65 20.40
CA SER A 42 22.83 1.33 21.02
C SER A 42 22.93 0.24 19.96
N LYS A 43 23.86 -0.72 20.07
CA LYS A 43 23.93 -1.85 19.12
C LYS A 43 22.62 -2.65 19.09
N ILE A 44 21.84 -2.61 20.16
CA ILE A 44 20.48 -3.15 20.20
C ILE A 44 19.61 -2.44 19.15
N SER A 45 19.60 -1.11 19.10
CA SER A 45 18.84 -0.38 18.08
C SER A 45 19.37 -0.56 16.64
N GLN A 46 20.63 -0.96 16.49
CA GLN A 46 21.19 -1.37 15.19
C GLN A 46 20.76 -2.79 14.80
N MET A 47 20.75 -3.73 15.75
CA MET A 47 20.32 -5.11 15.51
C MET A 47 18.80 -5.29 15.45
N LEU A 48 18.03 -4.49 16.18
CA LEU A 48 16.57 -4.44 16.10
C LEU A 48 16.08 -3.80 14.79
N GLY A 49 16.99 -3.32 13.94
CA GLY A 49 16.63 -2.67 12.70
C GLY A 49 16.04 -1.30 12.96
N ASN A 50 16.63 -0.28 12.36
CA ASN A 50 16.00 1.01 12.29
C ASN A 50 14.91 1.01 11.21
N GLU A 51 13.87 0.18 11.37
CA GLU A 51 12.75 0.11 10.40
C GLU A 51 12.12 1.50 10.19
N LEU A 52 12.17 2.38 11.19
CA LEU A 52 11.65 3.75 11.11
C LEU A 52 12.44 4.70 10.21
N LYS A 53 13.75 4.51 9.98
CA LYS A 53 14.49 5.33 8.98
C LYS A 53 14.43 4.73 7.57
N PHE A 54 13.88 3.53 7.41
CA PHE A 54 13.52 2.94 6.11
C PHE A 54 12.02 3.07 5.80
N ALA A 55 11.29 3.91 6.54
CA ALA A 55 10.13 4.58 5.99
C ALA A 55 10.60 5.51 4.86
N VAL A 56 11.02 4.90 3.75
CA VAL A 56 11.24 5.55 2.47
C VAL A 56 10.01 6.40 2.26
N ARG A 57 10.20 7.72 2.36
CA ARG A 57 9.15 8.71 2.16
C ARG A 57 8.48 8.37 0.84
N GLU A 58 7.31 7.76 0.94
CA GLU A 58 6.59 7.31 -0.25
C GLU A 58 6.35 8.53 -1.13
N PRO A 59 6.47 8.39 -2.45
CA PRO A 59 6.24 9.51 -3.35
C PRO A 59 4.83 10.05 -3.08
N ILE A 60 4.75 11.35 -2.79
CA ILE A 60 3.48 12.04 -2.49
C ILE A 60 2.44 11.78 -3.60
N GLY A 61 2.92 11.62 -4.85
CA GLY A 61 2.08 11.30 -6.01
C GLY A 61 1.28 10.00 -5.88
N LEU A 62 1.82 8.97 -5.21
CA LEU A 62 1.09 7.72 -4.97
C LEU A 62 -0.11 7.95 -4.04
N ARG A 63 0.09 8.71 -2.96
CA ARG A 63 -1.00 9.03 -2.01
C ARG A 63 -2.06 9.89 -2.67
N VAL A 64 -1.64 10.85 -3.49
CA VAL A 64 -2.56 11.67 -4.29
C VAL A 64 -3.34 10.80 -5.28
N TRP A 65 -2.71 9.81 -5.91
CA TRP A 65 -3.41 8.87 -6.79
C TRP A 65 -4.49 8.08 -6.07
N ILE A 66 -4.15 7.44 -4.95
CA ILE A 66 -5.12 6.68 -4.13
C ILE A 66 -6.27 7.58 -3.67
N LEU A 67 -6.00 8.85 -3.33
CA LEU A 67 -7.02 9.83 -2.94
C LEU A 67 -7.96 10.13 -4.11
N ILE A 68 -7.40 10.44 -5.29
CA ILE A 68 -8.18 10.72 -6.50
C ILE A 68 -9.07 9.52 -6.85
N SER A 69 -8.50 8.31 -6.81
CA SER A 69 -9.23 7.08 -7.07
C SER A 69 -10.32 6.83 -6.03
N ALA A 70 -10.02 6.96 -4.73
CA ALA A 70 -11.01 6.80 -3.66
C ALA A 70 -12.19 7.76 -3.83
N VAL A 71 -11.92 9.03 -4.13
CA VAL A 71 -12.97 10.02 -4.43
C VAL A 71 -13.76 9.61 -5.67
N GLY A 72 -13.09 9.22 -6.76
CA GLY A 72 -13.75 8.75 -7.98
C GLY A 72 -14.69 7.56 -7.75
N PHE A 73 -14.23 6.56 -7.01
CA PHE A 73 -15.03 5.40 -6.62
C PHE A 73 -16.23 5.78 -5.75
N THR A 74 -16.06 6.68 -4.77
CA THR A 74 -17.20 7.15 -3.96
C THR A 74 -18.25 7.89 -4.78
N LEU A 75 -17.83 8.76 -5.71
CA LEU A 75 -18.74 9.50 -6.57
C LEU A 75 -19.51 8.53 -7.49
N MET A 76 -18.82 7.58 -8.11
CA MET A 76 -19.44 6.58 -8.98
C MET A 76 -20.39 5.64 -8.20
N ALA A 77 -20.05 5.30 -6.96
CA ALA A 77 -20.91 4.49 -6.11
C ALA A 77 -22.21 5.23 -5.73
N ILE A 78 -22.10 6.51 -5.36
CA ILE A 78 -23.26 7.33 -5.00
C ILE A 78 -24.16 7.54 -6.22
N THR A 79 -23.60 7.85 -7.39
CA THR A 79 -24.40 8.02 -8.61
C THR A 79 -25.11 6.70 -9.00
N ALA A 80 -24.44 5.55 -8.87
CA ALA A 80 -25.05 4.24 -9.15
C ALA A 80 -26.16 3.85 -8.16
N LEU A 81 -26.06 4.29 -6.91
CA LEU A 81 -27.09 4.03 -5.89
C LEU A 81 -28.31 4.93 -6.05
N VAL A 82 -28.09 6.23 -6.23
CA VAL A 82 -29.17 7.25 -6.23
C VAL A 82 -29.85 7.34 -7.60
N PHE A 83 -29.07 7.32 -8.70
CA PHE A 83 -29.56 7.55 -10.05
C PHE A 83 -29.06 6.48 -11.04
N PRO A 84 -29.52 5.21 -10.93
CA PRO A 84 -29.06 4.11 -11.80
C PRO A 84 -29.41 4.34 -13.29
N ASN A 85 -30.56 4.98 -13.56
CA ASN A 85 -31.05 5.17 -14.93
C ASN A 85 -30.19 6.17 -15.70
N GLN A 86 -29.77 7.27 -15.07
CA GLN A 86 -28.95 8.31 -15.71
C GLN A 86 -27.58 7.78 -16.11
N LEU A 87 -26.98 6.91 -15.30
CA LEU A 87 -25.71 6.28 -15.64
C LEU A 87 -25.83 5.34 -16.83
N TYR A 88 -26.90 4.54 -16.88
CA TYR A 88 -27.08 3.57 -17.94
C TYR A 88 -27.40 4.27 -19.28
N GLU A 89 -28.27 5.28 -19.25
CA GLU A 89 -28.61 6.12 -20.40
C GLU A 89 -27.37 6.86 -20.95
N LEU A 90 -26.55 7.46 -20.08
CA LEU A 90 -25.32 8.14 -20.50
C LEU A 90 -24.30 7.20 -21.17
N VAL A 91 -24.25 5.93 -20.76
CA VAL A 91 -23.23 4.98 -21.20
C VAL A 91 -23.67 4.21 -22.45
N PHE A 92 -24.92 3.76 -22.50
CA PHE A 92 -25.43 2.86 -23.53
C PHE A 92 -26.54 3.48 -24.41
N GLU A 93 -26.98 4.71 -24.13
CA GLU A 93 -28.06 5.41 -24.85
C GLU A 93 -29.38 4.60 -24.94
N GLU A 94 -29.57 3.64 -24.03
CA GLU A 94 -30.67 2.67 -24.06
C GLU A 94 -31.46 2.72 -22.74
N GLU A 95 -32.79 2.87 -22.80
CA GLU A 95 -33.65 2.92 -21.61
C GLU A 95 -34.04 1.50 -21.15
N LEU A 96 -33.12 0.79 -20.48
CA LEU A 96 -33.45 -0.53 -19.92
C LEU A 96 -33.83 -0.45 -18.43
N SER A 97 -35.12 -0.25 -18.17
CA SER A 97 -35.70 -0.10 -16.82
C SER A 97 -35.63 -1.37 -15.93
N THR A 98 -35.39 -2.55 -16.50
CA THR A 98 -35.41 -3.84 -15.79
C THR A 98 -34.12 -4.18 -15.04
N THR A 99 -33.02 -3.44 -15.22
CA THR A 99 -31.70 -3.75 -14.65
C THR A 99 -31.31 -2.87 -13.45
N SER A 100 -32.20 -1.98 -12.98
CA SER A 100 -31.93 -1.00 -11.93
C SER A 100 -31.40 -1.61 -10.61
N ILE A 101 -31.82 -2.82 -10.27
CA ILE A 101 -31.35 -3.52 -9.06
C ILE A 101 -29.88 -3.96 -9.20
N SER A 102 -29.47 -4.44 -10.38
CA SER A 102 -28.10 -4.86 -10.67
C SER A 102 -27.14 -3.67 -10.62
N VAL A 103 -27.55 -2.52 -11.15
CA VAL A 103 -26.75 -1.28 -11.11
C VAL A 103 -26.57 -0.79 -9.68
N ARG A 104 -27.60 -0.89 -8.82
CA ARG A 104 -27.51 -0.51 -7.41
C ARG A 104 -26.62 -1.46 -6.61
N LEU A 105 -26.71 -2.77 -6.85
CA LEU A 105 -25.82 -3.75 -6.22
C LEU A 105 -24.35 -3.52 -6.62
N TYR A 106 -24.12 -3.17 -7.89
CA TYR A 106 -22.80 -2.73 -8.35
C TYR A 106 -22.34 -1.47 -7.61
N GLY A 107 -23.20 -0.44 -7.47
CA GLY A 107 -22.90 0.76 -6.69
C GLY A 107 -22.55 0.46 -5.22
N ALA A 108 -23.25 -0.48 -4.58
CA ALA A 108 -22.95 -0.92 -3.21
C ALA A 108 -21.58 -1.62 -3.11
N ALA A 109 -21.23 -2.45 -4.09
CA ALA A 109 -19.92 -3.09 -4.17
C ALA A 109 -18.79 -2.07 -4.43
N LEU A 110 -19.03 -1.05 -5.25
CA LEU A 110 -18.09 0.05 -5.44
C LEU A 110 -17.88 0.85 -4.15
N LEU A 111 -18.95 1.07 -3.37
CA LEU A 111 -18.87 1.79 -2.10
C LEU A 111 -17.99 1.04 -1.09
N SER A 112 -18.12 -0.29 -1.01
CA SER A 112 -17.27 -1.09 -0.11
C SER A 112 -15.80 -1.05 -0.53
N LEU A 113 -15.52 -1.10 -1.84
CA LEU A 113 -14.16 -0.92 -2.37
C LEU A 113 -13.61 0.48 -2.04
N ALA A 114 -14.43 1.53 -2.18
CA ALA A 114 -14.03 2.89 -1.87
C ALA A 114 -13.66 3.09 -0.39
N LEU A 115 -14.38 2.44 0.53
CA LEU A 115 -14.06 2.47 1.96
C LEU A 115 -12.71 1.80 2.26
N ILE A 116 -12.40 0.70 1.58
CA ILE A 116 -11.09 0.05 1.68
C ILE A 116 -9.98 0.99 1.19
N MET A 117 -10.21 1.72 0.10
CA MET A 117 -9.25 2.70 -0.43
C MET A 117 -9.06 3.90 0.51
N TRP A 118 -10.13 4.37 1.17
CA TRP A 118 -10.03 5.40 2.20
C TRP A 118 -9.16 4.97 3.39
N ASN A 119 -9.26 3.71 3.81
CA ASN A 119 -8.39 3.14 4.84
C ASN A 119 -6.92 3.00 4.35
N GLY A 120 -6.73 2.75 3.05
CA GLY A 120 -5.41 2.68 2.43
C GLY A 120 -4.59 3.98 2.53
N LEU A 121 -5.24 5.15 2.64
CA LEU A 121 -4.56 6.45 2.74
C LEU A 121 -3.87 6.70 4.09
N TYR A 122 -4.39 6.12 5.17
CA TYR A 122 -3.86 6.29 6.52
C TYR A 122 -2.74 5.30 6.86
N THR A 123 -2.62 4.23 6.09
CA THR A 123 -1.63 3.18 6.29
C THR A 123 -0.29 3.54 5.64
N ALA A 124 0.81 3.29 6.34
CA ALA A 124 2.18 3.42 5.82
C ALA A 124 2.82 2.07 5.45
N GLU A 125 2.06 0.98 5.56
CA GLU A 125 2.55 -0.35 5.19
C GLU A 125 2.51 -0.53 3.68
N LYS A 126 3.70 -0.67 3.10
CA LYS A 126 3.91 -0.90 1.67
C LYS A 126 3.09 -2.07 1.12
N VAL A 127 2.89 -3.12 1.91
CA VAL A 127 2.13 -4.32 1.50
C VAL A 127 0.66 -3.97 1.27
N ILE A 128 0.03 -3.24 2.20
CA ILE A 128 -1.38 -2.83 2.09
C ILE A 128 -1.58 -1.93 0.88
N ILE A 129 -0.65 -1.01 0.63
CA ILE A 129 -0.66 -0.14 -0.54
C ILE A 129 -0.53 -0.96 -1.84
N GLN A 130 0.34 -1.97 -1.89
CA GLN A 130 0.46 -2.84 -3.07
C GLN A 130 -0.82 -3.62 -3.34
N TRP A 131 -1.47 -4.17 -2.32
CA TRP A 131 -2.73 -4.90 -2.47
C TRP A 131 -3.89 -4.01 -2.89
N THR A 132 -3.95 -2.77 -2.39
CA THR A 132 -4.97 -1.80 -2.81
C THR A 132 -4.79 -1.38 -4.27
N LEU A 133 -3.56 -1.08 -4.71
CA LEU A 133 -3.27 -0.81 -6.12
C LEU A 133 -3.54 -2.02 -7.02
N LEU A 134 -3.22 -3.23 -6.55
CA LEU A 134 -3.50 -4.46 -7.31
C LEU A 134 -5.02 -4.68 -7.47
N SER A 135 -5.79 -4.44 -6.41
CA SER A 135 -7.26 -4.54 -6.47
C SER A 135 -7.84 -3.51 -7.43
N GLU A 136 -7.31 -2.29 -7.44
CA GLU A 136 -7.72 -1.23 -8.37
C GLU A 136 -7.38 -1.60 -9.82
N ALA A 137 -6.17 -2.10 -10.08
CA ALA A 137 -5.78 -2.55 -11.42
C ALA A 137 -6.66 -3.71 -11.92
N CYS A 138 -6.97 -4.66 -11.04
CA CYS A 138 -7.88 -5.77 -11.34
C CYS A 138 -9.28 -5.26 -11.69
N TYR A 139 -9.80 -4.29 -10.92
CA TYR A 139 -11.07 -3.65 -11.22
C TYR A 139 -11.10 -3.03 -12.63
N PHE A 140 -10.12 -2.21 -12.99
CA PHE A 140 -10.09 -1.61 -14.33
C PHE A 140 -9.95 -2.63 -15.45
N ALA A 141 -9.18 -3.71 -15.24
CA ALA A 141 -9.02 -4.78 -16.23
C ALA A 141 -10.33 -5.54 -16.48
N VAL A 142 -11.01 -5.96 -15.40
CA VAL A 142 -12.31 -6.66 -15.50
C VAL A 142 -13.35 -5.74 -16.13
N GLN A 143 -13.40 -4.48 -15.70
CA GLN A 143 -14.36 -3.52 -16.21
C GLN A 143 -14.13 -3.17 -17.69
N PHE A 144 -12.87 -3.09 -18.13
CA PHE A 144 -12.53 -2.95 -19.55
C PHE A 144 -13.04 -4.16 -20.35
N LEU A 145 -12.74 -5.38 -19.90
CA LEU A 145 -13.16 -6.61 -20.58
C LEU A 145 -14.68 -6.72 -20.70
N VAL A 146 -15.40 -6.54 -19.59
CA VAL A 146 -16.87 -6.60 -19.56
C VAL A 146 -17.46 -5.58 -20.52
N THR A 147 -16.97 -4.34 -20.50
CA THR A 147 -17.51 -3.30 -21.38
C THR A 147 -17.16 -3.54 -22.85
N CYS A 148 -15.97 -4.04 -23.17
CA CYS A 148 -15.64 -4.46 -24.54
C CYS A 148 -16.60 -5.54 -25.05
N VAL A 149 -16.87 -6.59 -24.25
CA VAL A 149 -17.79 -7.66 -24.64
C VAL A 149 -19.21 -7.09 -24.86
N THR A 150 -19.70 -6.26 -23.94
CA THR A 150 -21.04 -5.67 -24.08
C THR A 150 -21.16 -4.74 -25.30
N LEU A 151 -20.12 -3.99 -25.66
CA LEU A 151 -20.17 -3.13 -26.86
C LEU A 151 -20.19 -3.97 -28.15
N ILE A 152 -19.50 -5.12 -28.16
CA ILE A 152 -19.53 -6.06 -29.28
C ILE A 152 -20.93 -6.67 -29.43
N GLU A 153 -21.57 -7.04 -28.31
CA GLU A 153 -22.91 -7.63 -28.31
C GLU A 153 -24.00 -6.65 -28.75
N ILE A 154 -23.92 -5.41 -28.29
CA ILE A 154 -24.91 -4.36 -28.63
C ILE A 154 -24.69 -3.86 -30.08
N GLY A 155 -23.46 -3.94 -30.60
CA GLY A 155 -23.13 -3.53 -31.98
C GLY A 155 -23.19 -2.01 -32.22
N ILE A 156 -23.46 -1.22 -31.17
CA ILE A 156 -23.49 0.25 -31.17
C ILE A 156 -22.25 0.73 -30.42
N LEU A 157 -21.52 1.67 -31.02
CA LEU A 157 -20.34 2.31 -30.42
C LEU A 157 -20.66 3.77 -30.09
N PRO A 158 -21.39 4.06 -28.99
CA PRO A 158 -21.65 5.44 -28.61
C PRO A 158 -20.33 6.12 -28.22
N ASN A 159 -20.21 7.41 -28.55
CA ASN A 159 -18.99 8.20 -28.29
C ASN A 159 -18.64 8.22 -26.79
N ALA A 160 -19.65 8.24 -25.92
CA ALA A 160 -19.48 8.19 -24.48
C ALA A 160 -18.83 6.88 -24.01
N ALA A 161 -19.26 5.73 -24.53
CA ALA A 161 -18.67 4.43 -24.19
C ALA A 161 -17.21 4.32 -24.67
N MET A 162 -16.89 4.88 -25.83
CA MET A 162 -15.51 4.93 -26.33
C MET A 162 -14.59 5.79 -25.45
N LEU A 163 -15.06 6.97 -25.01
CA LEU A 163 -14.34 7.81 -24.06
C LEU A 163 -14.17 7.12 -22.69
N LEU A 164 -15.18 6.38 -22.23
CA LEU A 164 -15.10 5.60 -21.01
C LEU A 164 -14.11 4.44 -21.12
N LEU A 165 -14.05 3.74 -22.25
CA LEU A 165 -13.03 2.71 -22.48
C LEU A 165 -11.62 3.30 -22.48
N LEU A 166 -11.42 4.43 -23.17
CA LEU A 166 -10.12 5.10 -23.20
C LEU A 166 -9.68 5.54 -21.81
N SER A 167 -10.58 6.14 -21.03
CA SER A 167 -10.26 6.57 -19.67
C SER A 167 -9.88 5.39 -18.76
N ARG A 168 -10.55 4.24 -18.89
CA ARG A 168 -10.20 3.02 -18.12
C ARG A 168 -8.83 2.47 -18.46
N VAL A 169 -8.45 2.48 -19.74
CA VAL A 169 -7.09 2.07 -20.16
C VAL A 169 -6.05 3.02 -19.56
N LEU A 170 -6.32 4.34 -19.59
CA LEU A 170 -5.43 5.33 -18.97
C LEU A 170 -5.28 5.10 -17.47
N PHE A 171 -6.38 4.94 -16.73
CA PHE A 171 -6.35 4.66 -15.29
C PHE A 171 -5.59 3.35 -14.99
N PHE A 172 -5.84 2.29 -15.75
CA PHE A 172 -5.12 1.02 -15.61
C PHE A 172 -3.62 1.18 -15.79
N VAL A 173 -3.17 1.86 -16.85
CA VAL A 173 -1.74 2.08 -17.12
C VAL A 173 -1.10 2.87 -15.99
N VAL A 174 -1.76 3.90 -15.48
CA VAL A 174 -1.24 4.71 -14.37
C VAL A 174 -1.13 3.88 -13.08
N THR A 175 -2.16 3.11 -12.73
CA THR A 175 -2.14 2.24 -11.54
C THR A 175 -1.04 1.19 -11.64
N VAL A 176 -0.87 0.57 -12.80
CA VAL A 176 0.19 -0.41 -13.05
C VAL A 176 1.58 0.23 -12.98
N ALA A 177 1.75 1.44 -13.53
CA ALA A 177 3.01 2.18 -13.43
C ALA A 177 3.39 2.47 -11.97
N TYR A 178 2.42 2.90 -11.15
CA TYR A 178 2.63 3.10 -9.71
C TYR A 178 2.93 1.79 -8.97
N TYR A 179 2.25 0.70 -9.32
CA TYR A 179 2.51 -0.62 -8.77
C TYR A 179 3.95 -1.10 -9.05
N TYR A 180 4.42 -0.95 -10.29
CA TYR A 180 5.80 -1.28 -10.67
C TYR A 180 6.82 -0.37 -9.98
N HIS A 181 6.55 0.92 -9.86
CA HIS A 181 7.42 1.86 -9.15
C HIS A 181 7.56 1.49 -7.68
N LEU A 182 6.49 1.05 -7.03
CA LEU A 182 6.52 0.60 -5.64
C LEU A 182 7.27 -0.74 -5.50
N GLY A 183 7.18 -1.63 -6.48
CA GLY A 183 7.87 -2.92 -6.50
C GLY A 183 9.39 -2.84 -6.72
N ARG A 184 9.91 -1.75 -7.28
CA ARG A 184 11.36 -1.57 -7.48
C ARG A 184 12.10 -1.48 -6.14
N LYS A 185 13.03 -2.41 -5.90
CA LYS A 185 14.01 -2.29 -4.81
C LYS A 185 14.89 -1.06 -5.08
N PRO A 186 15.21 -0.24 -4.08
CA PRO A 186 16.15 0.86 -4.29
C PRO A 186 17.46 0.28 -4.82
N LYS A 187 17.92 0.81 -5.95
CA LYS A 187 19.23 0.47 -6.51
C LYS A 187 20.24 0.82 -5.42
N LYS A 188 20.97 -0.18 -4.89
CA LYS A 188 22.08 0.09 -3.98
C LYS A 188 23.08 0.94 -4.75
N ILE A 189 23.22 2.21 -4.36
CA ILE A 189 24.35 3.06 -4.72
C ILE A 189 25.45 2.75 -3.72
#